data_AF-A0A3N4SQY4-F1
#
_entry.id   AF-A0A3N4SQY4-F1
#
_cell.length_a   1.000
_cell.length_b   1.000
_cell.length_c   1.000
_cell.angle_alpha   90.00
_cell.angle_beta   90.00
_cell.angle_gamma   90.00
#
_symmetry.space_group_name_H-M   'P 1'
#
loop_
_entity.id
_entity.type
_entity.pdbx_description
1 polymer ?
#
loop_
_entity_poly.entity_id
_entity_poly.type
_entity_poly.pdbx_seq_one_letter_code
_entity_poly.pdbx_strand_id
1 'polypeptide(L)'
;MDEKNENVTTNEGLTEEQRELLTQFAARRAARLAVASGRAPEQSELEARLHEMDEAFAARPDRDSPLVQENHELRRYTAILEEAIRALMAGELVAD
;
A
#
# COMPACT_ATOMS: atom_id res chain seq x y z
N MET A 1 9.87 36.21 -5.91
CA MET A 1 8.98 36.31 -4.74
C MET A 1 7.64 35.72 -5.16
N ASP A 2 7.53 34.43 -4.88
CA ASP A 2 6.34 33.63 -4.54
C ASP A 2 5.16 33.58 -5.52
N GLU A 3 5.29 32.70 -6.51
CA GLU A 3 4.16 31.96 -7.08
C GLU A 3 3.56 31.09 -5.96
N LYS A 4 2.49 31.57 -5.33
CA LYS A 4 1.66 30.74 -4.46
C LYS A 4 0.89 29.76 -5.33
N ASN A 5 1.40 28.53 -5.40
CA ASN A 5 0.62 27.33 -5.70
C ASN A 5 -0.46 27.19 -4.61
N GLU A 6 -1.56 27.91 -4.77
CA GLU A 6 -2.78 27.63 -4.02
C GLU A 6 -3.37 26.35 -4.62
N ASN A 7 -3.08 25.24 -3.95
CA ASN A 7 -3.77 23.98 -4.13
C ASN A 7 -5.21 24.17 -3.62
N VAL A 8 -6.03 24.87 -4.41
CA VAL A 8 -7.42 25.20 -4.12
C VAL A 8 -8.24 23.91 -4.28
N THR A 9 -8.40 23.21 -3.16
CA THR A 9 -9.34 22.10 -2.98
C THR A 9 -10.73 22.63 -2.58
N THR A 10 -11.25 23.64 -3.29
CA THR A 10 -12.63 24.10 -3.06
C THR A 10 -13.55 23.53 -4.13
N ASN A 11 -14.70 22.99 -3.71
CA ASN A 11 -15.77 22.46 -4.57
C ASN A 11 -16.45 23.53 -5.46
N GLU A 12 -15.79 24.66 -5.71
CA GLU A 12 -16.33 25.89 -6.28
C GLU A 12 -16.67 25.81 -7.79
N GLY A 13 -16.38 24.68 -8.45
CA GLY A 13 -16.72 24.46 -9.87
C GLY A 13 -17.68 23.29 -10.14
N LEU A 14 -18.18 22.62 -9.10
CA LEU A 14 -18.94 21.37 -9.25
C LEU A 14 -20.44 21.62 -9.27
N THR A 15 -21.14 20.92 -10.17
CA THR A 15 -22.61 20.83 -10.15
C THR A 15 -23.08 20.13 -8.87
N GLU A 16 -24.33 20.33 -8.49
CA GLU A 16 -24.89 19.73 -7.28
C GLU A 16 -24.82 18.19 -7.33
N GLU A 17 -25.09 17.61 -8.50
CA GLU A 17 -24.95 16.17 -8.75
C GLU A 17 -23.50 15.69 -8.56
N GLN A 18 -22.51 16.46 -9.00
CA GLN A 18 -21.09 16.12 -8.83
C GLN A 18 -20.65 16.22 -7.36
N ARG A 19 -21.16 17.19 -6.60
CA ARG A 19 -20.92 17.29 -5.16
C ARG A 19 -21.53 16.11 -4.41
N GLU A 20 -22.73 15.71 -4.80
CA GLU A 20 -23.40 14.56 -4.19
C GLU A 20 -22.64 13.26 -4.47
N LEU A 21 -22.17 13.06 -5.71
CA LEU A 21 -21.30 11.92 -6.07
C LEU A 21 -19.98 11.92 -5.28
N LEU A 22 -19.33 13.08 -5.13
CA LEU A 22 -18.11 13.21 -4.32
C LEU A 22 -18.35 12.92 -2.84
N THR A 23 -19.48 13.37 -2.30
CA THR A 23 -19.88 13.10 -0.91
C THR A 23 -20.13 11.61 -0.70
N GLN A 24 -20.81 10.95 -1.62
CA GLN A 24 -21.02 9.49 -1.57
C GLN A 24 -19.70 8.72 -1.69
N PHE A 25 -18.79 9.17 -2.55
CA PHE A 25 -17.46 8.58 -2.69
C PHE A 25 -16.65 8.73 -1.39
N ALA A 26 -16.63 9.94 -0.81
CA ALA A 26 -15.95 10.22 0.46
C ALA A 26 -16.52 9.39 1.60
N ALA A 27 -17.85 9.25 1.69
CA ALA A 27 -18.51 8.42 2.69
C ALA A 27 -18.17 6.94 2.54
N ARG A 28 -18.21 6.39 1.31
CA ARG A 28 -17.79 5.00 1.03
C ARG A 28 -16.31 4.77 1.30
N ARG A 29 -15.47 5.76 1.06
CA ARG A 29 -14.03 5.73 1.40
C ARG A 29 -13.85 5.72 2.92
N ALA A 30 -14.49 6.62 3.65
CA ALA A 30 -14.43 6.69 5.11
C ALA A 30 -14.93 5.41 5.77
N ALA A 31 -16.01 4.81 5.26
CA ALA A 31 -16.52 3.53 5.73
C ALA A 31 -15.51 2.39 5.51
N ARG A 32 -14.85 2.33 4.35
CA ARG A 32 -13.78 1.35 4.07
C ARG A 32 -12.57 1.55 4.98
N LEU A 33 -12.15 2.80 5.18
CA LEU A 33 -11.04 3.15 6.09
C LEU A 33 -11.36 2.80 7.55
N ALA A 34 -12.61 3.00 8.00
CA ALA A 34 -13.03 2.62 9.34
C ALA A 34 -13.07 1.09 9.55
N VAL A 35 -13.36 0.32 8.49
CA VAL A 35 -13.26 -1.15 8.51
C VAL A 35 -11.80 -1.60 8.50
N ALA A 36 -10.94 -0.93 7.72
CA ALA A 36 -9.51 -1.19 7.67
C ALA A 36 -8.82 -0.86 9.00
N SER A 37 -9.16 0.26 9.66
CA SER A 37 -8.59 0.63 10.96
C SER A 37 -9.02 -0.27 12.12
N GLY A 38 -10.10 -1.05 11.95
CA GLY A 38 -10.55 -2.08 12.88
C GLY A 38 -9.97 -3.47 12.60
N ARG A 39 -9.31 -3.68 11.46
CA ARG A 39 -8.53 -4.88 11.18
C ARG A 39 -7.07 -4.57 11.50
N ALA A 40 -6.50 -5.24 12.50
CA ALA A 40 -5.05 -5.40 12.52
C ALA A 40 -4.68 -5.99 11.14
N PRO A 41 -3.78 -5.36 10.38
CA PRO A 41 -3.57 -5.77 9.01
C PRO A 41 -3.09 -7.22 8.98
N GLU A 42 -3.20 -7.84 7.82
CA GLU A 42 -2.53 -9.07 7.40
C GLU A 42 -0.97 -8.97 7.50
N GLN A 43 -0.42 -8.11 8.38
CA GLN A 43 0.99 -8.08 8.80
C GLN A 43 1.48 -9.48 9.18
N SER A 44 0.62 -10.33 9.77
CA SER A 44 0.99 -11.71 10.06
C SER A 44 1.25 -12.57 8.81
N GLU A 45 0.60 -12.28 7.67
CA GLU A 45 0.77 -13.07 6.45
C GLU A 45 2.00 -12.64 5.65
N LEU A 46 2.25 -11.33 5.51
CA LEU A 46 3.49 -10.86 4.88
C LEU A 46 4.72 -11.25 5.71
N GLU A 47 4.66 -11.09 7.03
CA GLU A 47 5.76 -11.50 7.91
C GLU A 47 6.03 -13.00 7.83
N ALA A 48 4.98 -13.83 7.83
CA ALA A 48 5.13 -15.28 7.63
C ALA A 48 5.76 -15.61 6.27
N ARG A 49 5.28 -14.99 5.19
CA ARG A 49 5.83 -15.18 3.84
C ARG A 49 7.31 -14.79 3.77
N LEU A 50 7.68 -13.65 4.35
CA LEU A 50 9.07 -13.20 4.38
C LEU A 50 9.95 -14.15 5.22
N HIS A 51 9.43 -14.65 6.33
CA HIS A 51 10.13 -15.61 7.17
C HIS A 51 10.39 -16.93 6.43
N GLU A 52 9.38 -17.49 5.76
CA GLU A 52 9.52 -18.70 4.94
C GLU A 52 10.55 -18.50 3.81
N MET A 53 10.57 -17.32 3.19
CA MET A 53 11.56 -16.98 2.18
C MET A 53 12.98 -16.94 2.75
N ASP A 54 13.15 -16.33 3.92
CA ASP A 54 14.45 -16.22 4.59
C ASP A 54 14.95 -17.61 5.06
N GLU A 55 14.08 -18.49 5.55
CA GLU A 55 14.44 -19.87 5.89
C GLU A 55 14.85 -20.68 4.67
N ALA A 56 14.08 -20.58 3.57
CA ALA A 56 14.41 -21.25 2.32
C ALA A 56 15.76 -20.79 1.75
N PHE A 57 16.05 -19.48 1.85
CA PHE A 57 17.35 -18.93 1.45
C PHE A 57 18.48 -19.41 2.36
N ALA A 58 18.28 -19.43 3.67
CA ALA A 58 19.28 -19.89 4.63
C ALA A 58 19.69 -21.36 4.41
N ALA A 59 18.75 -22.19 3.93
CA ALA A 59 18.97 -23.58 3.57
C ALA A 59 19.66 -23.80 2.22
N ARG A 60 19.86 -22.75 1.40
CA ARG A 60 20.49 -22.88 0.08
C ARG A 60 22.01 -23.13 0.21
N PRO A 61 22.55 -24.13 -0.49
CA PRO A 61 23.99 -24.41 -0.48
C PRO A 61 24.82 -23.33 -1.19
N ASP A 62 24.19 -22.54 -2.07
CA ASP A 62 24.81 -21.46 -2.84
C ASP A 62 24.48 -20.06 -2.30
N ARG A 63 23.99 -19.95 -1.05
CA ARG A 63 23.53 -18.67 -0.46
C ARG A 63 24.60 -17.57 -0.42
N ASP A 64 25.87 -17.95 -0.34
CA ASP A 64 27.00 -17.01 -0.28
C ASP A 64 27.39 -16.48 -1.68
N SER A 65 26.76 -16.99 -2.75
CA SER A 65 26.91 -16.43 -4.09
C SER A 65 26.26 -15.04 -4.16
N PRO A 66 26.99 -13.99 -4.61
CA PRO A 66 26.45 -12.63 -4.67
C PRO A 66 25.15 -12.54 -5.48
N LEU A 67 25.05 -13.28 -6.59
CA LEU A 67 23.85 -13.30 -7.44
C LEU A 67 22.66 -13.96 -6.74
N VAL A 68 22.91 -14.93 -5.87
CA VAL A 68 21.87 -15.66 -5.14
C VAL A 68 21.34 -14.79 -3.99
N GLN A 69 22.23 -14.07 -3.32
CA GLN A 69 21.86 -13.07 -2.32
C GLN A 69 21.04 -11.93 -2.94
N GLU A 70 21.52 -11.33 -4.04
CA GLU A 70 20.80 -10.27 -4.74
C GLU A 70 19.43 -10.74 -5.21
N ASN A 71 19.33 -11.96 -5.75
CA ASN A 71 18.04 -12.52 -6.15
C ASN A 71 17.08 -12.70 -4.95
N HIS A 72 17.59 -13.11 -3.80
CA HIS A 72 16.78 -13.23 -2.57
C HIS A 72 16.25 -11.87 -2.11
N GLU A 73 17.12 -10.86 -2.06
CA GLU A 73 16.73 -9.50 -1.70
C GLU A 73 15.67 -8.94 -2.67
N LEU A 74 15.83 -9.14 -3.98
CA LEU A 74 14.84 -8.74 -4.98
C LEU A 74 13.48 -9.41 -4.74
N ARG A 75 13.47 -10.72 -4.46
CA ARG A 75 12.21 -11.43 -4.15
C ARG A 75 11.53 -10.86 -2.91
N ARG A 76 12.29 -10.53 -1.85
CA ARG A 76 11.75 -9.91 -0.64
C ARG A 76 11.11 -8.55 -0.95
N TYR A 77 11.79 -7.70 -1.71
CA TYR A 77 11.23 -6.42 -2.14
C TYR A 77 9.96 -6.58 -2.96
N THR A 78 9.93 -7.54 -3.89
CA THR A 78 8.72 -7.84 -4.67
C THR A 78 7.55 -8.22 -3.77
N ALA A 79 7.74 -9.11 -2.79
CA ALA A 79 6.68 -9.49 -1.86
C ALA A 79 6.13 -8.30 -1.06
N ILE A 80 7.01 -7.40 -0.59
CA ILE A 80 6.61 -6.18 0.12
C ILE A 80 5.82 -5.24 -0.79
N LEU A 81 6.25 -5.08 -2.04
CA LEU A 81 5.57 -4.21 -3.01
C LEU A 81 4.21 -4.78 -3.43
N GLU A 82 4.12 -6.09 -3.66
CA GLU A 82 2.84 -6.78 -3.94
C GLU A 82 1.83 -6.51 -2.83
N GLU A 83 2.27 -6.63 -1.57
CA GLU A 83 1.42 -6.41 -0.40
C GLU A 83 1.03 -4.94 -0.26
N ALA A 84 1.97 -4.01 -0.48
CA ALA A 84 1.67 -2.58 -0.49
C ALA A 84 0.66 -2.20 -1.59
N ILE A 85 0.77 -2.81 -2.78
CA ILE A 85 -0.18 -2.61 -3.88
C ILE A 85 -1.56 -3.19 -3.52
N ARG A 86 -1.60 -4.40 -2.94
CA ARG A 86 -2.84 -5.01 -2.44
C ARG A 86 -3.53 -4.10 -1.42
N ALA A 87 -2.79 -3.62 -0.43
CA ALA A 87 -3.28 -2.70 0.60
C ALA A 87 -3.77 -1.37 -0.02
N LEU A 88 -3.04 -0.81 -1.00
CA LEU A 88 -3.46 0.39 -1.72
C LEU A 88 -4.78 0.16 -2.49
N MET A 89 -4.90 -0.96 -3.21
CA MET A 89 -6.11 -1.32 -3.95
C MET A 89 -7.31 -1.58 -3.02
N ALA A 90 -7.07 -2.17 -1.85
CA ALA A 90 -8.06 -2.36 -0.80
C ALA A 90 -8.46 -1.05 -0.11
N GLY A 91 -7.66 0.02 -0.27
CA GLY A 91 -7.83 1.29 0.40
C GLY A 91 -7.37 1.28 1.86
N GLU A 92 -6.53 0.31 2.23
CA GLU A 92 -5.88 0.17 3.54
C GLU A 92 -4.63 1.07 3.65
N LEU A 93 -3.97 1.33 2.52
CA LEU A 93 -2.87 2.28 2.42
C LEU A 93 -3.36 3.58 1.76
N VAL A 94 -3.07 4.73 2.35
CA VAL A 94 -3.28 6.05 1.73
C VAL A 94 -1.91 6.60 1.35
N ALA A 95 -1.70 6.86 0.06
CA ALA A 95 -0.57 7.69 -0.35
C ALA A 95 -0.90 9.14 0.07
N ASP A 96 -0.10 9.70 0.96
CA ASP A 96 -0.18 11.11 1.37
C ASP A 96 0.02 12.07 0.19
#